data_AF-A0A2E9CTD0-F1
#
_entry.id   AF-A0A2E9CTD0-F1
#
_cell.length_a   1.000
_cell.length_b   1.000
_cell.length_c   1.000
_cell.angle_alpha   90.00
_cell.angle_beta   90.00
_cell.angle_gamma   90.00
#
_symmetry.space_group_name_H-M   'P 1'
#
loop_
_entity.id
_entity.type
_entity.pdbx_description
1 polymer ?
#
loop_
_entity_poly.entity_id
_entity_poly.type
_entity_poly.pdbx_seq_one_letter_code
_entity_poly.pdbx_strand_id
1 'polypeptide(L)'
;MPSPDLIERWRHHLSLDRRRSTHTVRAYVATAERLVAFLEAHHGETVTTPLLARLEQADLRAFLTARRMEGIGNLSAARELSAVRGFLRFIGGEDARVPLLKGPRTKRGLPRPVSPDEAVALAQDIAEGARETWIGARDWAVLMLLYGAGLRIGE
;
A
#
# COMPACT_ATOMS: atom_id res chain seq x y z
N MET A 1 -16.89 -15.62 13.85
CA MET A 1 -16.78 -14.16 14.07
C MET A 1 -17.09 -13.46 12.75
N PRO A 2 -17.96 -12.42 12.76
CA PRO A 2 -18.38 -11.71 11.55
C PRO A 2 -17.29 -10.78 10.99
N SER A 3 -17.43 -10.36 9.73
CA SER A 3 -16.41 -9.61 8.99
C SER A 3 -16.03 -8.24 9.58
N PRO A 4 -16.92 -7.39 10.13
CA PRO A 4 -16.52 -6.08 10.66
C PRO A 4 -15.58 -6.19 11.87
N ASP A 5 -15.82 -7.17 12.75
CA ASP A 5 -15.01 -7.41 13.94
C ASP A 5 -13.61 -7.94 13.58
N LEU A 6 -13.50 -8.75 12.50
CA LEU A 6 -12.22 -9.21 11.97
C LEU A 6 -11.33 -8.05 11.50
N ILE A 7 -11.91 -7.07 10.82
CA ILE A 7 -11.19 -5.92 10.27
C ILE A 7 -10.66 -5.01 11.38
N GLU A 8 -11.45 -4.76 12.42
CA GLU A 8 -11.01 -3.91 13.52
C GLU A 8 -9.91 -4.58 14.35
N ARG A 9 -10.03 -5.89 14.61
CA ARG A 9 -8.94 -6.66 15.23
C ARG A 9 -7.67 -6.64 14.40
N TRP A 10 -7.78 -6.70 13.07
CA TRP A 10 -6.63 -6.59 12.17
C TRP A 10 -5.99 -5.20 12.22
N ARG A 11 -6.80 -4.13 12.27
CA ARG A 11 -6.32 -2.75 12.45
C ARG A 11 -5.52 -2.63 13.74
N HIS A 12 -6.07 -3.09 14.86
CA HIS A 12 -5.42 -3.08 16.17
C HIS A 12 -4.11 -3.86 16.14
N HIS A 13 -4.11 -5.07 15.58
CA HIS A 13 -2.90 -5.87 15.47
C HIS A 13 -1.79 -5.15 14.68
N LEU A 14 -2.14 -4.50 13.56
CA LEU A 14 -1.17 -3.75 12.78
C LEU A 14 -0.63 -2.52 13.52
N SER A 15 -1.49 -1.77 14.22
CA SER A 15 -1.11 -0.52 14.87
C SER A 15 -0.41 -0.72 16.21
N LEU A 16 -0.91 -1.62 17.07
CA LEU A 16 -0.42 -1.78 18.43
C LEU A 16 0.62 -2.90 18.52
N ASP A 17 0.28 -4.10 18.05
CA ASP A 17 1.17 -5.26 18.21
C ASP A 17 2.36 -5.16 17.25
N ARG A 18 2.11 -4.79 15.99
CA ARG A 18 3.13 -4.70 14.94
C ARG A 18 3.73 -3.30 14.77
N ARG A 19 3.15 -2.28 15.43
CA ARG A 19 3.60 -0.88 15.38
C ARG A 19 3.90 -0.38 13.97
N ARG A 20 3.03 -0.72 13.01
CA ARG A 20 3.17 -0.29 11.62
C ARG A 20 2.81 1.20 11.48
N SER A 21 3.42 1.86 10.50
CA SER A 21 3.08 3.26 10.19
C SER A 21 1.60 3.40 9.84
N THR A 22 1.03 4.58 10.12
CA THR A 22 -0.37 4.92 9.81
C THR A 22 -0.74 4.62 8.35
N HIS A 23 0.17 4.95 7.41
CA HIS A 23 -0.01 4.65 5.99
C HIS A 23 -0.06 3.15 5.69
N THR A 24 0.76 2.34 6.37
CA THR A 24 0.75 0.88 6.21
C THR A 24 -0.54 0.28 6.77
N VAL A 25 -0.96 0.71 7.97
CA VAL A 25 -2.22 0.28 8.58
C VAL A 25 -3.38 0.57 7.64
N ARG A 26 -3.51 1.82 7.18
CA ARG A 26 -4.57 2.23 6.24
C ARG A 26 -4.57 1.37 4.98
N ALA A 27 -3.41 1.17 4.37
CA ALA A 27 -3.30 0.41 3.12
C ALA A 27 -3.66 -1.07 3.30
N TYR A 28 -3.27 -1.69 4.41
CA TYR A 28 -3.48 -3.11 4.68
C TYR A 28 -4.90 -3.41 5.15
N VAL A 29 -5.48 -2.52 5.96
CA VAL A 29 -6.90 -2.62 6.36
C VAL A 29 -7.81 -2.46 5.15
N ALA A 30 -7.57 -1.45 4.30
CA ALA A 30 -8.37 -1.25 3.09
C ALA A 30 -8.27 -2.45 2.12
N THR A 31 -7.13 -3.14 2.06
CA THR A 31 -7.01 -4.40 1.31
C THR A 31 -7.86 -5.51 1.93
N ALA A 32 -7.85 -5.67 3.25
CA ALA A 32 -8.67 -6.67 3.93
C ALA A 32 -10.17 -6.42 3.71
N GLU A 33 -10.62 -5.17 3.81
CA GLU A 33 -12.00 -4.76 3.50
C GLU A 33 -12.39 -5.12 2.05
N ARG A 34 -11.51 -4.81 1.08
CA ARG A 34 -11.74 -5.17 -0.33
C ARG A 34 -11.81 -6.68 -0.55
N LEU A 35 -10.95 -7.46 0.11
CA LEU A 35 -10.97 -8.91 0.01
C LEU A 35 -12.29 -9.47 0.57
N VAL A 36 -12.70 -9.00 1.75
CA VAL A 36 -13.97 -9.40 2.37
C VAL A 36 -15.14 -9.09 1.44
N ALA A 37 -15.26 -7.85 0.96
CA ALA A 37 -16.34 -7.45 0.06
C ALA A 37 -16.36 -8.28 -1.23
N PHE A 38 -15.19 -8.58 -1.80
CA PHE A 38 -15.08 -9.45 -2.97
C PHE A 38 -15.58 -10.88 -2.67
N LEU A 39 -15.18 -11.46 -1.54
CA LEU A 39 -15.58 -12.83 -1.17
C LEU A 39 -17.07 -12.92 -0.84
N GLU A 40 -17.63 -11.92 -0.17
CA GLU A 40 -19.08 -11.86 0.11
C GLU A 40 -19.88 -11.84 -1.22
N ALA A 41 -19.43 -11.05 -2.20
CA ALA A 41 -20.05 -11.04 -3.53
C ALA A 41 -19.82 -12.34 -4.32
N HIS A 42 -18.63 -12.94 -4.21
CA HIS A 42 -18.25 -14.12 -4.99
C HIS A 42 -18.90 -15.42 -4.46
N HIS A 43 -19.05 -15.56 -3.14
CA HIS A 43 -19.63 -16.75 -2.52
C HIS A 43 -21.11 -16.58 -2.15
N GLY A 44 -21.63 -15.35 -2.16
CA GLY A 44 -23.01 -15.05 -1.80
C GLY A 44 -23.33 -15.28 -0.31
N GLU A 45 -22.31 -15.39 0.54
CA GLU A 45 -22.43 -15.61 1.98
C GLU A 45 -21.56 -14.63 2.76
N THR A 46 -21.93 -14.36 4.03
CA THR A 46 -21.12 -13.52 4.91
C THR A 46 -19.76 -14.16 5.17
N VAL A 47 -18.69 -13.37 5.04
CA VAL A 47 -17.34 -13.86 5.29
C VAL A 47 -17.14 -14.12 6.78
N THR A 48 -16.66 -15.33 7.09
CA THR A 48 -16.36 -15.79 8.44
C THR A 48 -14.92 -16.27 8.55
N THR A 49 -14.41 -16.40 9.78
CA THR A 49 -13.08 -16.96 10.05
C THR A 49 -12.85 -18.33 9.39
N PRO A 50 -13.78 -19.31 9.47
CA PRO A 50 -13.60 -20.60 8.80
C PRO A 50 -13.52 -20.47 7.27
N LEU A 51 -14.29 -19.56 6.67
CA LEU A 51 -14.22 -19.28 5.24
C LEU A 51 -12.85 -18.75 4.85
N LEU A 52 -12.31 -17.79 5.59
CA LEU A 52 -10.98 -17.23 5.34
C LEU A 52 -9.87 -18.27 5.50
N ALA A 53 -10.02 -19.20 6.43
CA ALA A 53 -9.06 -20.27 6.70
C ALA A 53 -9.04 -21.36 5.60
N ARG A 54 -10.13 -21.52 4.84
CA ARG A 54 -10.25 -22.49 3.73
C ARG A 54 -9.99 -21.91 2.34
N LEU A 55 -9.64 -20.62 2.25
CA LEU A 55 -9.39 -20.00 0.95
C LEU A 55 -8.29 -20.76 0.20
N GLU A 56 -8.50 -20.91 -1.10
CA GLU A 56 -7.57 -21.58 -1.99
C GLU A 56 -6.83 -20.59 -2.89
N GLN A 57 -5.88 -21.11 -3.65
CA GLN A 57 -5.13 -20.30 -4.62
C GLN A 57 -6.05 -19.71 -5.70
N ALA A 58 -7.16 -20.39 -6.02
CA ALA A 58 -8.16 -19.93 -6.97
C ALA A 58 -8.85 -18.65 -6.51
N ASP A 59 -9.26 -18.56 -5.24
CA ASP A 59 -9.94 -17.39 -4.67
C ASP A 59 -9.02 -16.16 -4.70
N LEU A 60 -7.76 -16.33 -4.29
CA LEU A 60 -6.77 -15.23 -4.33
C LEU A 60 -6.48 -14.76 -5.76
N ARG A 61 -6.51 -15.69 -6.73
CA ARG A 61 -6.31 -15.39 -8.14
C ARG A 61 -7.51 -14.65 -8.72
N ALA A 62 -8.73 -15.05 -8.36
CA ALA A 62 -9.96 -14.38 -8.75
C ALA A 62 -10.00 -12.95 -8.20
N PHE A 63 -9.69 -12.78 -6.91
CA PHE A 63 -9.57 -11.46 -6.28
C PHE A 63 -8.55 -10.56 -7.00
N LEU A 64 -7.31 -11.04 -7.21
CA LEU A 64 -6.30 -10.23 -7.90
C LEU A 64 -6.66 -9.93 -9.36
N THR A 65 -7.39 -10.82 -10.03
CA THR A 65 -7.90 -10.57 -11.39
C THR A 65 -8.93 -9.45 -11.37
N ALA A 66 -9.91 -9.49 -10.46
CA ALA A 66 -10.89 -8.42 -10.30
C ALA A 66 -10.21 -7.08 -10.00
N ARG A 67 -9.24 -7.06 -9.08
CA ARG A 67 -8.43 -5.87 -8.78
C ARG A 67 -7.71 -5.32 -10.01
N ARG A 68 -7.20 -6.17 -10.90
CA ARG A 68 -6.56 -5.74 -12.15
C ARG A 68 -7.54 -5.20 -13.16
N MET A 69 -8.76 -5.74 -13.22
CA MET A 69 -9.83 -5.20 -14.07
C MET A 69 -10.24 -3.78 -13.64
N GLU A 70 -10.07 -3.45 -12.37
CA GLU A 70 -10.19 -2.07 -11.85
C GLU A 70 -8.96 -1.18 -12.16
N GLY A 71 -8.00 -1.67 -12.94
CA GLY A 71 -6.89 -0.86 -13.46
C GLY A 71 -5.67 -0.75 -12.55
N ILE A 72 -5.55 -1.56 -11.49
CA ILE A 72 -4.35 -1.47 -10.63
C ILE A 72 -3.09 -2.01 -11.34
N GLY A 73 -1.98 -1.28 -11.23
CA GLY A 73 -0.68 -1.71 -11.75
C GLY A 73 -0.01 -2.82 -10.95
N ASN A 74 1.08 -3.37 -11.48
CA ASN A 74 1.82 -4.50 -10.86
C ASN A 74 2.31 -4.20 -9.44
N LEU A 75 2.77 -2.97 -9.16
CA LEU A 75 3.23 -2.59 -7.82
C LEU A 75 2.09 -2.64 -6.81
N SER A 76 0.93 -2.07 -7.17
CA SER A 76 -0.27 -2.10 -6.35
C SER A 76 -0.76 -3.53 -6.14
N ALA A 77 -0.79 -4.37 -7.17
CA ALA A 77 -1.20 -5.76 -7.06
C ALA A 77 -0.22 -6.60 -6.18
N ALA A 78 1.08 -6.32 -6.24
CA ALA A 78 2.04 -6.94 -5.33
C ALA A 78 1.79 -6.55 -3.86
N ARG A 79 1.49 -5.26 -3.60
CA ARG A 79 1.12 -4.77 -2.27
C ARG A 79 -0.19 -5.39 -1.77
N GLU A 80 -1.22 -5.46 -2.62
CA GLU A 80 -2.49 -6.14 -2.31
C GLU A 80 -2.24 -7.58 -1.88
N LEU A 81 -1.49 -8.35 -2.66
CA LEU A 81 -1.16 -9.73 -2.31
C LEU A 81 -0.39 -9.84 -0.99
N SER A 82 0.55 -8.92 -0.73
CA SER A 82 1.28 -8.89 0.55
C SER A 82 0.35 -8.63 1.73
N ALA A 83 -0.56 -7.67 1.60
CA ALA A 83 -1.53 -7.34 2.64
C ALA A 83 -2.53 -8.48 2.87
N VAL A 84 -3.04 -9.11 1.81
CA VAL A 84 -3.90 -10.31 1.89
C VAL A 84 -3.19 -11.44 2.65
N ARG A 85 -1.94 -11.76 2.29
CA ARG A 85 -1.17 -12.80 2.99
C ARG A 85 -0.98 -12.49 4.47
N GLY A 86 -0.72 -11.22 4.80
CA GLY A 86 -0.61 -10.75 6.18
C GLY A 86 -1.91 -10.94 6.95
N PHE A 87 -3.03 -10.56 6.34
CA PHE A 87 -4.36 -10.71 6.92
C PHE A 87 -4.73 -12.18 7.14
N LEU A 88 -4.57 -13.06 6.14
CA LEU A 88 -4.87 -14.49 6.29
C LEU A 88 -3.98 -15.16 7.34
N ARG A 89 -2.72 -14.74 7.46
CA ARG A 89 -1.83 -15.22 8.52
C ARG A 89 -2.30 -14.79 9.91
N PHE A 90 -2.75 -13.55 10.04
CA PHE A 90 -3.32 -13.05 11.29
C PHE A 90 -4.58 -13.83 11.68
N ILE A 91 -5.45 -14.11 10.71
CA ILE A 91 -6.69 -14.86 10.96
C ILE A 91 -6.42 -16.32 11.34
N GLY A 92 -5.48 -16.98 10.66
CA GLY A 92 -5.16 -18.39 10.91
C GLY A 92 -4.21 -18.64 12.08
N GLY A 93 -3.58 -17.60 12.64
CA GLY A 93 -2.62 -17.74 13.74
C GLY A 93 -1.42 -18.63 13.37
N GLU A 94 -1.04 -19.52 14.28
CA GLU A 94 0.10 -20.45 14.10
C GLU A 94 -0.18 -21.49 13.01
N ASP A 95 -1.44 -21.91 12.85
CA ASP A 95 -1.87 -22.92 11.88
C ASP A 95 -2.28 -22.32 10.52
N ALA A 96 -1.95 -21.05 10.28
CA ALA A 96 -2.41 -20.34 9.10
C ALA A 96 -1.94 -20.97 7.79
N ARG A 97 -2.89 -21.53 7.03
CA ARG A 97 -2.67 -21.98 5.65
C ARG A 97 -2.94 -20.84 4.68
N VAL A 98 -1.87 -20.13 4.28
CA VAL A 98 -1.97 -19.05 3.30
C VAL A 98 -1.64 -19.59 1.91
N PRO A 99 -2.58 -19.56 0.93
CA PRO A 99 -2.32 -20.06 -0.41
C PRO A 99 -1.12 -19.39 -1.08
N LEU A 100 -0.26 -20.21 -1.68
CA LEU A 100 0.93 -19.75 -2.38
C LEU A 100 0.56 -19.24 -3.77
N LEU A 101 0.29 -17.94 -3.92
CA LEU A 101 0.08 -17.31 -5.23
C LEU A 101 1.28 -16.46 -5.63
N LYS A 102 1.87 -16.66 -6.82
CA LYS A 102 2.98 -15.83 -7.29
C LYS A 102 2.46 -14.42 -7.63
N GLY A 103 3.08 -13.40 -7.04
CA GLY A 103 2.75 -12.01 -7.32
C GLY A 103 3.19 -11.56 -8.72
N PRO A 104 2.66 -10.43 -9.22
CA PRO A 104 3.13 -9.83 -10.47
C PRO A 104 4.63 -9.53 -10.41
N ARG A 105 5.30 -9.62 -11.56
CA ARG A 105 6.66 -9.11 -11.69
C ARG A 105 6.63 -7.59 -11.60
N THR A 106 7.22 -7.04 -10.54
CA THR A 106 7.49 -5.62 -10.41
C THR A 106 8.88 -5.34 -10.99
N LYS A 107 8.97 -4.42 -11.96
CA LYS A 107 10.27 -3.91 -12.40
C LYS A 107 10.82 -3.05 -11.27
N ARG A 108 12.05 -3.31 -10.82
CA ARG A 108 12.77 -2.35 -9.96
C ARG A 108 13.23 -1.22 -10.87
N GLY A 109 12.48 -0.12 -10.88
CA GLY A 109 12.96 1.14 -11.40
C GLY A 109 13.44 1.98 -10.23
N LEU A 110 14.72 2.31 -10.19
CA LEU A 110 15.14 3.46 -9.41
C LEU A 110 14.65 4.71 -10.15
N PRO A 111 14.18 5.75 -9.45
CA PRO A 111 13.99 7.05 -10.07
C PRO A 111 15.27 7.44 -10.81
N ARG A 112 15.14 8.10 -11.97
CA ARG A 112 16.31 8.64 -12.67
C ARG A 112 16.99 9.64 -11.71
N PRO A 113 18.30 9.53 -11.48
CA PRO A 113 18.99 10.52 -10.66
C PRO A 113 18.88 11.89 -11.33
N VAL A 114 18.57 12.91 -10.55
CA VAL A 114 18.55 14.31 -10.98
C VAL A 114 19.97 14.85 -10.84
N SER A 115 20.53 15.42 -11.90
CA SER A 115 21.86 16.02 -11.84
C SER A 115 21.83 17.29 -10.96
N PRO A 116 22.98 17.72 -10.39
CA PRO A 116 23.04 18.97 -9.63
C PRO A 116 22.52 20.17 -10.43
N ASP A 117 22.86 20.24 -11.72
CA ASP A 117 22.45 21.33 -12.60
C ASP A 117 20.93 21.30 -12.86
N GLU A 118 20.35 20.11 -13.07
CA GLU A 118 18.90 19.93 -13.23
C GLU A 118 18.15 20.33 -11.95
N ALA A 119 18.70 20.01 -10.77
CA ALA A 119 18.09 20.36 -9.49
C ALA A 119 18.12 21.87 -9.23
N VAL A 120 19.25 22.53 -9.52
CA VAL A 120 19.39 23.99 -9.38
C VAL A 120 18.48 24.72 -10.36
N ALA A 121 18.45 24.30 -11.63
CA ALA A 121 17.59 24.92 -12.65
C ALA A 121 16.11 24.80 -12.27
N LEU A 122 15.66 23.62 -11.84
CA LEU A 122 14.28 23.42 -11.38
C LEU A 122 13.93 24.31 -10.17
N ALA A 123 14.84 24.42 -9.20
CA ALA A 123 14.62 25.24 -8.02
C ALA A 123 14.57 26.74 -8.36
N GLN A 124 15.37 27.18 -9.34
CA GLN A 124 15.35 28.55 -9.85
C GLN A 124 14.04 28.85 -10.58
N ASP A 125 13.62 27.99 -11.51
CA ASP A 125 12.36 28.16 -12.25
C ASP A 125 11.15 28.30 -11.31
N ILE A 126 11.09 27.47 -10.25
CA ILE A 126 10.04 27.52 -9.24
C ILE A 126 10.10 28.83 -8.43
N ALA A 127 11.30 29.26 -8.05
CA ALA A 127 11.48 30.48 -7.27
C ALA A 127 11.07 31.73 -8.05
N GLU A 128 11.42 31.79 -9.34
CA GLU A 128 11.09 32.91 -10.23
C GLU A 128 9.59 32.96 -10.58
N GLY A 129 8.92 31.79 -10.65
CA GLY A 129 7.47 31.70 -10.87
C GLY A 129 6.60 31.98 -9.64
N ALA A 130 7.19 32.26 -8.48
CA ALA A 130 6.46 32.46 -7.24
C ALA A 130 5.69 33.80 -7.22
N ARG A 131 4.48 33.78 -6.63
CA ARG A 131 3.63 34.99 -6.50
C ARG A 131 4.27 36.08 -5.63
N GLU A 132 5.07 35.67 -4.65
CA GLU A 132 5.74 36.55 -3.70
C GLU A 132 7.19 36.10 -3.52
N THR A 133 8.11 37.06 -3.36
CA THR A 133 9.55 36.78 -3.27
C THR A 133 9.92 35.82 -2.14
N TRP A 134 9.25 35.91 -0.99
CA TRP A 134 9.54 35.03 0.15
C TRP A 134 9.09 33.59 -0.09
N ILE A 135 8.03 33.38 -0.89
CA ILE A 135 7.57 32.04 -1.29
C ILE A 135 8.63 31.40 -2.17
N GLY A 136 9.16 32.13 -3.15
CA GLY A 136 10.22 31.64 -4.03
C GLY A 136 11.50 31.28 -3.26
N ALA A 137 11.92 32.14 -2.33
CA ALA A 137 13.07 31.86 -1.46
C ALA A 137 12.87 30.60 -0.58
N ARG A 138 11.65 30.42 -0.03
CA ARG A 138 11.30 29.23 0.76
C ARG A 138 11.35 27.96 -0.09
N ASP A 139 10.70 27.96 -1.25
CA ASP A 139 10.58 26.77 -2.09
C ASP A 139 11.95 26.36 -2.65
N TRP A 140 12.79 27.34 -3.01
CA TRP A 140 14.20 27.10 -3.36
C TRP A 140 14.96 26.44 -2.21
N ALA A 141 14.89 26.99 -0.99
CA ALA A 141 15.58 26.43 0.16
C ALA A 141 15.12 25.01 0.50
N VAL A 142 13.81 24.74 0.42
CA VAL A 142 13.25 23.40 0.65
C VAL A 142 13.75 22.41 -0.40
N LEU A 143 13.71 22.78 -1.69
CA LEU A 143 14.19 21.90 -2.77
C LEU A 143 15.68 21.60 -2.63
N MET A 144 16.50 22.61 -2.34
CA MET A 144 17.95 22.42 -2.13
C MET A 144 18.26 21.59 -0.88
N LEU A 145 17.48 21.73 0.20
CA LEU A 145 17.61 20.91 1.38
C LEU A 145 17.26 19.44 1.10
N LEU A 146 16.11 19.18 0.47
CA LEU A 146 15.68 17.83 0.10
C LEU A 146 16.70 17.16 -0.83
N TYR A 147 17.20 17.89 -1.84
CA TYR A 147 18.20 17.39 -2.77
C TYR A 147 19.55 17.14 -2.09
N GLY A 148 20.09 18.16 -1.41
CA GLY A 148 21.44 18.12 -0.84
C GLY A 148 21.59 17.15 0.34
N ALA A 149 20.55 17.00 1.16
CA ALA A 149 20.57 16.08 2.30
C ALA A 149 19.91 14.72 2.00
N GLY A 150 19.33 14.53 0.80
CA GLY A 150 18.67 13.29 0.42
C GLY A 150 17.43 12.95 1.26
N LEU A 151 16.77 13.96 1.81
CA LEU A 151 15.61 13.80 2.69
C LEU A 151 14.36 13.43 1.90
N ARG A 152 13.48 12.65 2.52
CA ARG A 152 12.11 12.45 2.03
C ARG A 152 11.24 13.62 2.47
N ILE A 153 10.19 13.90 1.71
CA ILE A 153 9.18 14.94 2.02
C ILE A 153 8.54 14.80 3.42
N GLY A 154 8.57 13.60 4.00
CA GLY A 154 7.99 13.34 5.33
C GLY A 154 8.98 13.41 6.49
N GLU A 155 10.24 13.74 6.23
CA GLU A 155 11.30 14.00 7.22
C GLU A 155 11.46 15.52 7.41
#